data_AF-A0A5B6YSZ4-F1
#
_entry.id   AF-A0A5B6YSZ4-F1
#
_cell.length_a   1.000
_cell.length_b   1.000
_cell.length_c   1.000
_cell.angle_alpha   90.00
_cell.angle_beta   90.00
_cell.angle_gamma   90.00
#
_symmetry.space_group_name_H-M   'P 1'
#
loop_
_entity.id
_entity.type
_entity.pdbx_description
1 polymer ?
#
loop_
_entity_poly.entity_id
_entity_poly.type
_entity_poly.pdbx_seq_one_letter_code
_entity_poly.pdbx_strand_id
1 'polypeptide(L)'
;LGDEKANKVLSEALYLISLGTNDFLENYYIFPGRSLEYSVEEYKNFLAGIARNFVTELYQLGARKISMGGLPPMGCLPLERTTNFIFGSKCIEEYNNVARDFNGKLQGLVAQLNKELTGIRLVLSNSYDILSEIIQNPYSFGFEDAAIACCATGMFEMGYMCNKFNPFTCTDANKFVFWDSFHPTEKTNGIVADHAVKNSLAEFL
;
A
#
# COMPACT_ATOMS: atom_id res chain seq x y z
N LEU A 1 -25.77 -18.67 12.93
CA LEU A 1 -25.05 -18.11 14.11
C LEU A 1 -26.07 -17.27 14.87
N GLY A 2 -26.13 -17.36 16.20
CA GLY A 2 -26.93 -16.39 16.99
C GLY A 2 -26.15 -15.09 17.22
N ASP A 3 -26.85 -14.01 17.59
CA ASP A 3 -26.28 -12.67 17.74
C ASP A 3 -25.05 -12.62 18.64
N GLU A 4 -25.07 -13.34 19.76
CA GLU A 4 -23.95 -13.42 20.69
C GLU A 4 -22.69 -13.98 20.02
N LYS A 5 -22.83 -15.08 19.27
CA LYS A 5 -21.71 -15.72 18.58
C LYS A 5 -21.23 -14.88 17.40
N ALA A 6 -22.13 -14.18 16.71
CA ALA A 6 -21.75 -13.25 15.64
C ALA A 6 -20.94 -12.08 16.20
N ASN A 7 -21.41 -11.43 17.26
CA ASN A 7 -20.72 -10.32 17.92
C ASN A 7 -19.34 -10.73 18.45
N LYS A 8 -19.21 -11.94 19.01
CA LYS A 8 -17.92 -12.49 19.41
C LYS A 8 -16.96 -12.62 18.22
N VAL A 9 -17.39 -13.21 17.12
CA VAL A 9 -16.54 -13.36 15.92
C VAL A 9 -16.11 -12.01 15.36
N LEU A 10 -17.03 -11.04 15.27
CA LEU A 10 -16.74 -9.71 14.73
C LEU A 10 -15.75 -8.94 15.64
N SER A 11 -15.88 -9.06 16.96
CA SER A 11 -14.98 -8.38 17.89
C SER A 11 -13.60 -9.04 18.00
N GLU A 12 -13.49 -10.35 17.81
CA GLU A 12 -12.22 -11.09 17.91
C GLU A 12 -11.42 -11.11 16.60
N ALA A 13 -12.08 -10.95 15.45
CA ALA A 13 -11.45 -10.90 14.14
C ALA A 13 -10.52 -9.69 13.96
N LEU A 14 -9.44 -9.90 13.22
CA LEU A 14 -8.54 -8.84 12.76
C LEU A 14 -8.93 -8.42 11.34
N TYR A 15 -9.21 -7.14 11.15
CA TYR A 15 -9.54 -6.55 9.86
C TYR A 15 -8.32 -5.83 9.30
N LEU A 16 -7.86 -6.25 8.12
CA LEU A 16 -6.75 -5.61 7.41
C LEU A 16 -7.31 -4.71 6.31
N ILE A 17 -6.97 -3.43 6.33
CA ILE A 17 -7.43 -2.43 5.38
C ILE A 17 -6.22 -1.97 4.55
N SER A 18 -6.36 -1.94 3.23
CA SER A 18 -5.37 -1.38 2.30
C SER A 18 -6.11 -0.50 1.30
N LEU A 19 -5.74 0.78 1.21
CA LEU A 19 -6.40 1.77 0.36
C LEU A 19 -5.43 2.90 -0.04
N GLY A 20 -5.80 3.67 -1.06
CA GLY A 20 -5.16 4.95 -1.38
C GLY A 20 -4.25 4.97 -2.62
N THR A 21 -3.51 3.91 -2.95
CA THR A 21 -2.51 3.98 -4.04
C THR A 21 -3.15 4.35 -5.39
N ASN A 22 -4.28 3.72 -5.73
CA ASN A 22 -5.00 4.02 -6.98
C ASN A 22 -5.71 5.37 -6.92
N ASP A 23 -6.10 5.84 -5.73
CA ASP A 23 -6.70 7.17 -5.57
C ASP A 23 -5.72 8.26 -6.02
N PHE A 24 -4.44 8.14 -5.65
CA PHE A 24 -3.41 9.08 -6.09
C PHE A 24 -2.95 8.81 -7.53
N LEU A 25 -2.46 7.61 -7.83
CA LEU A 25 -1.83 7.34 -9.12
C LEU A 25 -2.84 7.38 -10.27
N GLU A 26 -3.95 6.66 -10.16
CA GLU A 26 -4.94 6.59 -11.24
C GLU A 26 -5.88 7.79 -11.22
N ASN A 27 -6.60 8.00 -10.11
CA ASN A 27 -7.73 8.93 -10.08
C ASN A 27 -7.32 10.42 -10.00
N TYR A 28 -6.12 10.71 -9.48
CA TYR A 28 -5.64 12.09 -9.30
C TYR A 28 -4.59 12.49 -10.32
N TYR A 29 -3.55 11.68 -10.52
CA TYR A 29 -2.43 12.02 -11.41
C TYR A 29 -2.66 11.64 -12.87
N ILE A 30 -3.15 10.42 -13.15
CA ILE A 30 -3.39 9.96 -14.52
C ILE A 30 -4.67 10.56 -15.09
N PHE A 31 -5.78 10.47 -14.37
CA PHE A 31 -7.06 11.01 -14.80
C PHE A 31 -7.32 12.40 -14.19
N PRO A 32 -7.63 13.43 -14.99
CA PRO A 32 -7.71 14.80 -14.51
C PRO A 32 -8.93 15.08 -13.60
N GLY A 33 -9.83 14.11 -13.41
CA GLY A 33 -11.07 14.32 -12.66
C GLY A 33 -10.82 14.88 -11.26
N ARG A 34 -9.98 14.20 -10.44
CA ARG A 34 -9.74 14.64 -9.06
C ARG A 34 -8.79 15.81 -8.95
N SER A 35 -7.80 15.92 -9.82
CA SER A 35 -6.85 17.05 -9.82
C SER A 35 -7.46 18.37 -10.31
N LEU A 36 -8.59 18.33 -11.03
CA LEU A 36 -9.38 19.52 -11.35
C LEU A 36 -10.31 19.95 -10.21
N GLU A 37 -10.71 19.01 -9.34
CA GLU A 37 -11.63 19.25 -8.22
C GLU A 37 -10.90 19.65 -6.92
N TYR A 38 -9.70 19.11 -6.71
CA TYR A 38 -8.97 19.21 -5.46
C TYR A 38 -7.50 19.54 -5.72
N SER A 39 -6.91 20.37 -4.87
CA SER A 39 -5.46 20.34 -4.64
C SER A 39 -5.04 19.03 -3.97
N VAL A 40 -3.74 18.71 -4.02
CA VAL A 40 -3.20 17.48 -3.42
C VAL A 40 -3.51 17.43 -1.91
N GLU A 41 -3.42 18.57 -1.23
CA GLU A 41 -3.71 18.66 0.21
C GLU A 41 -5.20 18.47 0.51
N GLU A 42 -6.10 19.07 -0.28
CA GLU A 42 -7.55 18.85 -0.15
C GLU A 42 -7.91 17.39 -0.42
N TYR A 43 -7.30 16.76 -1.42
CA TYR A 43 -7.54 15.36 -1.75
C TYR A 43 -7.04 14.41 -0.67
N LYS A 44 -5.84 14.66 -0.09
CA LYS A 44 -5.37 13.95 1.10
C LYS A 44 -6.38 14.04 2.25
N ASN A 45 -6.94 15.23 2.51
CA ASN A 45 -7.93 15.40 3.58
C ASN A 45 -9.25 14.68 3.26
N PHE A 46 -9.69 14.71 2.00
CA PHE A 46 -10.86 14.00 1.52
C PHE A 46 -10.73 12.48 1.73
N LEU A 47 -9.62 11.87 1.30
CA LEU A 47 -9.37 10.43 1.49
C LEU A 47 -9.24 10.04 2.97
N ALA A 48 -8.60 10.88 3.80
CA ALA A 48 -8.55 10.65 5.25
C ALA A 48 -9.95 10.66 5.89
N GLY A 49 -10.85 11.53 5.40
CA GLY A 49 -12.26 11.53 5.78
C GLY A 49 -12.99 10.24 5.40
N ILE A 50 -12.76 9.73 4.20
CA ILE A 50 -13.31 8.43 3.76
C ILE A 50 -12.79 7.29 4.66
N ALA A 51 -11.48 7.25 4.92
CA ALA A 51 -10.88 6.24 5.78
C ALA A 51 -11.46 6.28 7.21
N ARG A 52 -11.67 7.48 7.76
CA ARG A 52 -12.32 7.67 9.06
C ARG A 52 -13.73 7.07 9.09
N ASN A 53 -14.53 7.39 8.07
CA ASN A 53 -15.92 6.90 7.99
C ASN A 53 -15.95 5.38 7.88
N PHE A 54 -15.12 4.81 7.01
CA PHE A 54 -15.03 3.35 6.83
C PHE A 54 -14.65 2.61 8.12
N VAL A 55 -13.66 3.10 8.87
CA VAL A 55 -13.30 2.52 10.18
C VAL A 55 -14.45 2.65 11.19
N THR A 56 -15.13 3.79 11.19
CA THR A 56 -16.26 4.03 12.10
C THR A 56 -17.43 3.08 11.81
N GLU A 57 -17.73 2.84 10.54
CA GLU A 57 -18.75 1.88 10.10
C GLU A 57 -18.39 0.44 10.50
N LEU A 58 -17.14 0.00 10.28
CA LEU A 58 -16.67 -1.31 10.73
C LEU A 58 -16.80 -1.46 12.25
N TYR A 59 -16.44 -0.41 13.00
CA TYR A 59 -16.57 -0.39 14.44
C TYR A 59 -18.04 -0.51 14.89
N GLN A 60 -18.96 0.19 14.23
CA GLN A 60 -20.41 0.09 14.49
C GLN A 60 -20.95 -1.32 14.20
N LEU A 61 -20.38 -2.02 13.23
CA LEU A 61 -20.69 -3.42 12.91
C LEU A 61 -20.04 -4.41 13.88
N GLY A 62 -19.24 -3.97 14.85
CA GLY A 62 -18.67 -4.82 15.90
C GLY A 62 -17.17 -5.09 15.77
N ALA A 63 -16.49 -4.57 14.74
CA ALA A 63 -15.04 -4.71 14.62
C ALA A 63 -14.33 -4.01 15.78
N ARG A 64 -13.32 -4.66 16.37
CA ARG A 64 -12.51 -4.09 17.45
C ARG A 64 -11.01 -4.11 17.18
N LYS A 65 -10.52 -4.98 16.29
CA LYS A 65 -9.10 -5.07 15.93
C LYS A 65 -8.92 -4.74 14.46
N ILE A 66 -8.34 -3.57 14.16
CA ILE A 66 -8.22 -3.09 12.79
C ILE A 66 -6.77 -2.66 12.53
N SER A 67 -6.19 -3.18 11.46
CA SER A 67 -4.90 -2.74 10.93
C SER A 67 -5.14 -1.96 9.65
N MET A 68 -4.71 -0.70 9.62
CA MET A 68 -4.79 0.18 8.45
C MET A 68 -3.41 0.25 7.78
N GLY A 69 -3.33 -0.12 6.51
CA GLY A 69 -2.14 0.02 5.69
C GLY A 69 -1.88 1.47 5.31
N GLY A 70 -0.59 1.82 5.23
CA GLY A 70 -0.14 3.07 4.61
C GLY A 70 0.11 2.91 3.12
N LEU A 71 0.31 4.02 2.42
CA LEU A 71 0.79 4.04 1.05
C LEU A 71 2.24 3.57 0.96
N PRO A 72 2.60 2.78 -0.07
CA PRO A 72 3.99 2.43 -0.36
C PRO A 72 4.75 3.63 -0.96
N PRO A 73 6.08 3.51 -1.21
CA PRO A 73 6.84 4.42 -2.07
C PRO A 73 6.34 4.36 -3.53
N MET A 74 5.14 4.89 -3.77
CA MET A 74 4.40 4.75 -5.02
C MET A 74 5.08 5.45 -6.21
N GLY A 75 5.93 6.45 -5.96
CA GLY A 75 6.76 7.06 -7.00
C GLY A 75 7.86 6.14 -7.53
N CYS A 76 8.15 5.04 -6.83
CA CYS A 76 9.14 4.04 -7.23
C CYS A 76 8.55 2.83 -7.93
N LEU A 77 7.24 2.79 -8.21
CA LEU A 77 6.68 1.70 -9.01
C LEU A 77 7.29 1.70 -10.43
N PRO A 78 7.53 0.53 -11.05
CA PRO A 78 8.17 0.47 -12.35
C PRO A 78 7.45 1.28 -13.43
N LEU A 79 6.11 1.33 -13.41
CA LEU A 79 5.33 2.18 -14.32
C LEU A 79 5.71 3.66 -14.17
N GLU A 80 5.71 4.18 -12.93
CA GLU A 80 6.03 5.58 -12.65
C GLU A 80 7.48 5.93 -13.00
N ARG A 81 8.41 5.01 -12.77
CA ARG A 81 9.80 5.16 -13.20
C ARG A 81 9.89 5.20 -14.73
N THR A 82 9.14 4.35 -15.41
CA THR A 82 9.16 4.28 -16.88
C THR A 82 8.57 5.55 -17.50
N THR A 83 7.45 6.06 -16.98
CA THR A 83 6.85 7.32 -17.45
C THR A 83 7.73 8.55 -17.14
N ASN A 84 8.59 8.46 -16.10
CA ASN A 84 9.60 9.46 -15.75
C ASN A 84 10.84 9.45 -16.68
N PHE A 85 10.66 9.14 -17.97
CA PHE A 85 11.76 8.93 -18.93
C PHE A 85 12.69 10.14 -19.06
N ILE A 86 12.15 11.36 -19.00
CA ILE A 86 12.91 12.62 -19.10
C ILE A 86 13.92 12.74 -17.96
N PHE A 87 13.61 12.19 -16.79
CA PHE A 87 14.42 12.30 -15.58
C PHE A 87 15.20 11.01 -15.27
N GLY A 88 15.47 10.20 -16.31
CA GLY A 88 16.36 9.03 -16.22
C GLY A 88 15.73 7.84 -15.52
N SER A 89 14.40 7.72 -15.56
CA SER A 89 13.65 6.62 -14.97
C SER A 89 13.91 6.39 -13.48
N LYS A 90 14.15 7.48 -12.75
CA LYS A 90 14.23 7.48 -11.29
C LYS A 90 12.83 7.50 -10.68
N CYS A 91 12.73 7.23 -9.38
CA CYS A 91 11.48 7.42 -8.66
C CYS A 91 10.99 8.86 -8.79
N ILE A 92 9.67 9.04 -8.86
CA ILE A 92 9.03 10.35 -8.82
C ILE A 92 8.92 10.80 -7.36
N GLU A 93 9.85 11.65 -6.91
CA GLU A 93 9.92 12.07 -5.50
C GLU A 93 8.69 12.84 -5.03
N GLU A 94 8.00 13.55 -5.92
CA GLU A 94 6.72 14.20 -5.58
C GLU A 94 5.69 13.19 -5.08
N TYR A 95 5.56 12.04 -5.74
CA TYR A 95 4.59 11.01 -5.34
C TYR A 95 5.01 10.33 -4.04
N ASN A 96 6.32 10.14 -3.84
CA ASN A 96 6.87 9.65 -2.57
C ASN A 96 6.62 10.62 -1.41
N ASN A 97 6.70 11.93 -1.65
CA ASN A 97 6.34 12.95 -0.65
C ASN A 97 4.86 12.87 -0.29
N VAL A 98 3.97 12.77 -1.28
CA VAL A 98 2.52 12.63 -1.04
C VAL A 98 2.21 11.38 -0.24
N ALA A 99 2.86 10.25 -0.55
CA ALA A 99 2.70 9.01 0.21
C ALA A 99 3.10 9.18 1.68
N ARG A 100 4.27 9.76 1.96
CA ARG A 100 4.75 10.01 3.33
C ARG A 100 3.83 10.97 4.10
N ASP A 101 3.41 12.07 3.47
CA ASP A 101 2.50 13.03 4.08
C ASP A 101 1.15 12.40 4.43
N PHE A 102 0.59 11.63 3.50
CA PHE A 102 -0.70 10.96 3.72
C PHE A 102 -0.59 9.88 4.81
N ASN A 103 0.51 9.12 4.86
CA ASN A 103 0.78 8.19 5.94
C ASN A 103 0.87 8.89 7.31
N GLY A 104 1.48 10.07 7.37
CA GLY A 104 1.48 10.91 8.57
C GLY A 104 0.07 11.35 8.99
N LYS A 105 -0.79 11.69 8.03
CA LYS A 105 -2.22 12.00 8.30
C LYS A 105 -2.98 10.78 8.81
N LEU A 106 -2.78 9.61 8.21
CA LEU A 106 -3.39 8.36 8.69
C LEU A 106 -2.91 8.02 10.11
N GLN A 107 -1.64 8.23 10.44
CA GLN A 107 -1.13 8.04 11.80
C GLN A 107 -1.86 8.95 12.81
N GLY A 108 -2.08 10.22 12.46
CA GLY A 108 -2.87 11.14 13.28
C GLY A 108 -4.32 10.71 13.45
N LEU A 109 -4.96 10.26 12.36
CA LEU A 109 -6.32 9.74 12.36
C LEU A 109 -6.45 8.48 13.24
N VAL A 110 -5.50 7.54 13.13
CA VAL A 110 -5.44 6.34 13.97
C VAL A 110 -5.37 6.71 15.44
N ALA A 111 -4.49 7.65 15.81
CA ALA A 111 -4.35 8.12 17.19
C ALA A 111 -5.62 8.80 17.71
N GLN A 112 -6.35 9.52 16.85
CA GLN A 112 -7.62 10.15 17.20
C GLN A 112 -8.72 9.10 17.42
N LEU A 113 -8.89 8.15 16.49
CA LEU A 113 -9.94 7.14 16.57
C LEU A 113 -9.77 6.19 17.76
N ASN A 114 -8.53 5.84 18.14
CA ASN A 114 -8.29 5.07 19.37
C ASN A 114 -8.72 5.80 20.64
N LYS A 115 -8.77 7.14 20.65
CA LYS A 115 -9.27 7.94 21.79
C LYS A 115 -10.79 8.06 21.79
N GLU A 116 -11.39 8.14 20.61
CA GLU A 116 -12.82 8.39 20.44
C GLU A 116 -13.66 7.10 20.51
N LEU A 117 -13.14 5.97 20.02
CA LEU A 117 -13.88 4.71 19.91
C LEU A 117 -13.46 3.76 21.03
N THR A 118 -14.31 3.63 22.05
CA THR A 118 -14.00 2.81 23.23
C THR A 118 -13.79 1.34 22.86
N GLY A 119 -12.66 0.77 23.26
CA GLY A 119 -12.35 -0.65 23.06
C GLY A 119 -11.91 -1.01 21.64
N ILE A 120 -11.72 -0.04 20.74
CA ILE A 120 -11.00 -0.30 19.49
C ILE A 120 -9.50 -0.46 19.78
N ARG A 121 -8.86 -1.32 19.01
CA ARG A 121 -7.42 -1.33 18.78
C ARG A 121 -7.23 -1.09 17.29
N LEU A 122 -6.76 0.09 16.94
CA LEU A 122 -6.48 0.48 15.56
C LEU A 122 -4.99 0.77 15.41
N VAL A 123 -4.32 0.10 14.47
CA VAL A 123 -2.87 0.22 14.26
C VAL A 123 -2.61 0.62 12.81
N LEU A 124 -1.65 1.53 12.60
CA LEU A 124 -1.14 1.83 11.27
C LEU A 124 -0.01 0.85 10.92
N SER A 125 -0.27 -0.05 9.99
CA SER A 125 0.70 -1.03 9.46
C SER A 125 1.34 -0.46 8.19
N ASN A 126 2.17 0.56 8.35
CA ASN A 126 2.77 1.27 7.23
C ASN A 126 3.91 0.44 6.59
N SER A 127 3.75 0.01 5.34
CA SER A 127 4.77 -0.74 4.59
C SER A 127 5.78 0.15 3.87
N TYR A 128 5.66 1.48 3.96
CA TYR A 128 6.50 2.42 3.22
C TYR A 128 7.99 2.17 3.46
N ASP A 129 8.40 2.14 4.73
CA ASP A 129 9.83 2.12 5.09
C ASP A 129 10.49 0.81 4.69
N ILE A 130 9.87 -0.34 4.97
CA ILE A 130 10.41 -1.65 4.60
C ILE A 130 10.48 -1.82 3.07
N LEU A 131 9.46 -1.38 2.33
CA LEU A 131 9.51 -1.48 0.86
C LEU A 131 10.53 -0.50 0.27
N SER A 132 10.66 0.68 0.86
CA SER A 132 11.67 1.66 0.48
C SER A 132 13.10 1.13 0.73
N GLU A 133 13.32 0.43 1.84
CA GLU A 133 14.60 -0.21 2.16
C GLU A 133 14.94 -1.32 1.16
N ILE A 134 13.96 -2.16 0.78
CA ILE A 134 14.12 -3.20 -0.25
C ILE A 134 14.49 -2.57 -1.60
N ILE A 135 13.82 -1.49 -2.00
CA ILE A 135 14.08 -0.81 -3.28
C ILE A 135 15.46 -0.15 -3.31
N GLN A 136 15.88 0.46 -2.19
CA GLN A 136 17.18 1.15 -2.11
C GLN A 136 18.36 0.17 -1.96
N ASN A 137 18.15 -0.98 -1.31
CA ASN A 137 19.20 -1.96 -1.02
C ASN A 137 18.83 -3.39 -1.47
N PRO A 138 18.44 -3.61 -2.75
CA PRO A 138 17.86 -4.87 -3.20
C PRO A 138 18.75 -6.09 -2.95
N TYR A 139 20.06 -5.95 -3.16
CA TYR A 139 21.03 -7.03 -2.96
C TYR A 139 21.06 -7.55 -1.52
N SER A 140 20.84 -6.69 -0.52
CA SER A 140 20.79 -7.09 0.90
C SER A 140 19.59 -8.01 1.20
N PHE A 141 18.55 -7.95 0.37
CA PHE A 141 17.37 -8.82 0.43
C PHE A 141 17.41 -9.93 -0.63
N GLY A 142 18.55 -10.08 -1.33
CA GLY A 142 18.77 -11.08 -2.37
C GLY A 142 17.99 -10.82 -3.66
N PHE A 143 17.68 -9.56 -3.96
CA PHE A 143 17.15 -9.14 -5.28
C PHE A 143 18.29 -8.61 -6.15
N GLU A 144 18.16 -8.80 -7.46
CA GLU A 144 19.06 -8.28 -8.49
C GLU A 144 18.50 -6.97 -9.09
N ASP A 145 17.17 -6.82 -9.16
CA ASP A 145 16.52 -5.66 -9.75
C ASP A 145 15.33 -5.15 -8.93
N ALA A 146 15.28 -3.83 -8.74
CA ALA A 146 14.19 -3.10 -8.07
C ALA A 146 13.59 -1.99 -8.95
N ALA A 147 14.13 -1.84 -10.16
CA ALA A 147 13.84 -0.74 -11.07
C ALA A 147 12.85 -1.16 -12.15
N ILE A 148 13.00 -2.37 -12.67
CA ILE A 148 12.09 -3.01 -13.64
C ILE A 148 11.43 -4.23 -13.01
N ALA A 149 10.27 -4.62 -13.53
CA ALA A 149 9.56 -5.80 -13.06
C ALA A 149 9.99 -7.08 -13.80
N CYS A 150 9.68 -8.24 -13.21
CA CYS A 150 9.94 -9.54 -13.83
C CYS A 150 9.07 -9.80 -15.07
N CYS A 151 7.81 -9.34 -15.07
CA CYS A 151 6.85 -9.60 -16.12
C CYS A 151 7.19 -8.85 -17.42
N ALA A 152 7.18 -9.57 -18.55
CA ALA A 152 7.32 -9.00 -19.90
C ALA A 152 8.51 -8.03 -19.99
N THR A 153 8.34 -6.80 -20.46
CA THR A 153 9.46 -5.83 -20.48
C THR A 153 9.75 -5.22 -19.11
N GLY A 154 8.87 -5.41 -18.14
CA GLY A 154 9.01 -4.93 -16.77
C GLY A 154 8.70 -3.44 -16.60
N MET A 155 8.21 -2.78 -17.65
CA MET A 155 8.11 -1.32 -17.74
C MET A 155 6.66 -0.82 -17.66
N PHE A 156 5.73 -1.49 -18.35
CA PHE A 156 4.33 -1.04 -18.45
C PHE A 156 3.32 -2.16 -18.24
N GLU A 157 3.76 -3.41 -18.36
CA GLU A 157 2.88 -4.57 -18.38
C GLU A 157 2.39 -4.90 -16.99
N MET A 158 1.10 -5.19 -16.92
CA MET A 158 0.36 -5.58 -15.73
C MET A 158 -0.80 -6.49 -16.12
N GLY A 159 -1.34 -7.23 -15.14
CA GLY A 159 -2.53 -8.06 -15.33
C GLY A 159 -2.38 -9.08 -16.47
N TYR A 160 -3.29 -9.06 -17.46
CA TYR A 160 -3.32 -10.06 -18.54
C TYR A 160 -2.08 -10.06 -19.46
N MET A 161 -1.37 -8.93 -19.55
CA MET A 161 -0.11 -8.85 -20.30
C MET A 161 1.02 -9.65 -19.61
N CYS A 162 0.85 -9.92 -18.31
CA CYS A 162 1.77 -10.72 -17.51
C CYS A 162 1.37 -12.18 -17.49
N ASN A 163 2.11 -12.98 -18.25
CA ASN A 163 1.98 -14.42 -18.21
C ASN A 163 3.32 -15.09 -18.52
N LYS A 164 3.43 -16.36 -18.12
CA LYS A 164 4.64 -17.18 -18.31
C LYS A 164 4.98 -17.50 -19.77
N PHE A 165 4.05 -17.24 -20.70
CA PHE A 165 4.26 -17.50 -22.12
C PHE A 165 4.85 -16.29 -22.86
N ASN A 166 4.91 -15.12 -22.22
CA ASN A 166 5.60 -13.97 -22.77
C ASN A 166 7.13 -14.23 -22.72
N PRO A 167 7.84 -14.18 -23.85
CA PRO A 167 9.27 -14.52 -23.91
C PRO A 167 10.18 -13.57 -23.13
N PHE A 168 9.69 -12.39 -22.73
CA PHE A 168 10.44 -11.42 -21.94
C PHE A 168 10.25 -11.59 -20.43
N THR A 169 9.24 -12.35 -20.00
CA THR A 169 9.04 -12.63 -18.58
C THR A 169 10.26 -13.36 -18.00
N CYS A 170 10.75 -12.86 -16.87
CA CYS A 170 11.93 -13.41 -16.22
C CYS A 170 11.74 -14.88 -15.79
N THR A 171 12.83 -15.64 -15.71
CA THR A 171 12.79 -17.06 -15.33
C THR A 171 12.75 -17.27 -13.82
N ASP A 172 13.14 -16.27 -13.02
CA ASP A 172 13.15 -16.32 -11.56
C ASP A 172 12.69 -15.00 -10.95
N ALA A 173 11.41 -14.95 -10.55
CA ALA A 173 10.81 -13.77 -9.94
C ALA A 173 11.41 -13.43 -8.57
N ASN A 174 12.10 -14.35 -7.88
CA ASN A 174 12.71 -14.06 -6.58
C ASN A 174 13.91 -13.11 -6.66
N LYS A 175 14.38 -12.83 -7.88
CA LYS A 175 15.43 -11.85 -8.16
C LYS A 175 14.89 -10.43 -8.38
N PHE A 176 13.57 -10.25 -8.48
CA PHE A 176 12.95 -8.97 -8.75
C PHE A 176 12.11 -8.51 -7.57
N VAL A 177 12.16 -7.22 -7.25
CA VAL A 177 11.28 -6.62 -6.23
C VAL A 177 9.83 -6.61 -6.72
N PHE A 178 9.63 -6.33 -8.02
CA PHE A 178 8.31 -6.20 -8.65
C PHE A 178 8.00 -7.35 -9.60
N TRP A 179 6.77 -7.87 -9.51
CA TRP A 179 6.26 -8.89 -10.43
C TRP A 179 5.87 -8.25 -11.75
N ASP A 180 5.04 -7.21 -11.69
CA ASP A 180 4.60 -6.42 -12.84
C ASP A 180 4.88 -4.94 -12.62
N SER A 181 4.45 -4.06 -13.52
CA SER A 181 4.80 -2.64 -13.44
C SER A 181 4.18 -1.89 -12.24
N PHE A 182 3.44 -2.57 -11.36
CA PHE A 182 2.73 -2.00 -10.21
C PHE A 182 2.87 -2.82 -8.93
N HIS A 183 2.85 -4.15 -9.03
CA HIS A 183 2.71 -5.07 -7.90
C HIS A 183 4.04 -5.74 -7.53
N PRO A 184 4.36 -5.85 -6.22
CA PRO A 184 5.54 -6.59 -5.75
C PRO A 184 5.49 -8.09 -6.07
N THR A 185 6.64 -8.75 -6.12
CA THR A 185 6.72 -10.22 -6.23
C THR A 185 6.24 -10.91 -4.95
N GLU A 186 5.98 -12.22 -5.04
CA GLU A 186 5.65 -13.05 -3.88
C GLU A 186 6.71 -12.92 -2.77
N LYS A 187 8.01 -12.96 -3.14
CA LYS A 187 9.11 -12.79 -2.19
C LYS A 187 9.07 -11.44 -1.49
N THR A 188 8.86 -10.34 -2.23
CA THR A 188 8.73 -9.01 -1.63
C THR A 188 7.54 -8.94 -0.67
N ASN A 189 6.38 -9.47 -1.08
CA ASN A 189 5.20 -9.53 -0.22
C ASN A 189 5.45 -10.38 1.04
N GLY A 190 6.18 -11.48 0.94
CA GLY A 190 6.59 -12.30 2.10
C GLY A 190 7.42 -11.51 3.11
N ILE A 191 8.41 -10.75 2.64
CA ILE A 191 9.25 -9.90 3.51
C ILE A 191 8.41 -8.80 4.19
N VAL A 192 7.53 -8.13 3.42
CA VAL A 192 6.65 -7.08 3.95
C VAL A 192 5.65 -7.65 4.97
N ALA A 193 5.08 -8.82 4.69
CA ALA A 193 4.17 -9.50 5.61
C ALA A 193 4.87 -9.89 6.91
N ASP A 194 6.08 -10.47 6.84
CA ASP A 194 6.89 -10.81 8.01
C ASP A 194 7.22 -9.56 8.84
N HIS A 195 7.55 -8.45 8.18
CA HIS A 195 7.79 -7.17 8.84
C HIS A 195 6.52 -6.66 9.54
N ALA A 196 5.37 -6.68 8.87
CA ALA A 196 4.11 -6.24 9.43
C ALA A 196 3.69 -7.11 10.63
N VAL A 197 3.82 -8.43 10.53
CA VAL A 197 3.50 -9.36 11.63
C VAL A 197 4.34 -9.07 12.87
N LYS A 198 5.65 -8.85 12.69
CA LYS A 198 6.58 -8.61 13.80
C LYS A 198 6.44 -7.24 14.45
N ASN A 199 6.18 -6.19 13.65
CA ASN A 199 6.28 -4.81 14.12
C ASN A 199 4.93 -4.11 14.35
N SER A 200 3.87 -4.52 13.65
CA SER A 200 2.56 -3.85 13.72
C SER A 200 1.47 -4.80 14.20
N LEU A 201 1.36 -5.99 13.61
CA LEU A 201 0.26 -6.91 13.93
C LEU A 201 0.46 -7.65 15.25
N ALA A 202 1.69 -7.69 15.77
CA ALA A 202 1.99 -8.20 17.12
C ALA A 202 1.20 -7.45 18.20
N GLU A 203 0.76 -6.21 17.94
CA GLU A 203 -0.10 -5.46 18.85
C GLU A 203 -1.49 -6.09 19.04
N PHE A 204 -1.93 -7.01 18.18
CA PHE A 204 -3.25 -7.66 18.28
C PHE A 204 -3.24 -9.03 18.98
N LEU A 205 -2.04 -9.55 19.25
CA LEU A 205 -1.77 -10.79 19.99
C LEU A 205 -1.86 -10.53 21.50
#